data_AF-A0AAU0L359-F1
#
_entry.id   AF-A0AAU0L359-F1
#
_cell.length_a   1.000
_cell.length_b   1.000
_cell.length_c   1.000
_cell.angle_alpha   90.00
_cell.angle_beta   90.00
_cell.angle_gamma   90.00
#
_symmetry.space_group_name_H-M   'P 1'
#
loop_
_entity.id
_entity.type
_entity.pdbx_description
1 polymer ?
#
loop_
_entity_poly.entity_id
_entity_poly.type
_entity_poly.pdbx_seq_one_letter_code
_entity_poly.pdbx_strand_id
1 'polypeptide(L)' 'MLTCRKATQLLSEKQDRSLALNELTHLQLHLLMCISCRRYAKQIKVISILSSKFKQLKDDELNND' A
#
# COMPACT_ATOMS: atom_id res chain seq x y z
N MET A 1 19.42 -7.98 3.43
CA MET A 1 18.25 -8.30 2.59
C MET A 1 16.99 -8.17 3.42
N LEU A 2 15.96 -7.51 2.88
CA LEU A 2 14.67 -7.37 3.57
C LEU A 2 13.89 -8.69 3.47
N THR A 3 13.24 -9.14 4.55
CA THR A 3 12.42 -10.37 4.52
C THR A 3 11.07 -10.09 3.88
N CYS A 4 10.42 -11.12 3.32
CA CYS A 4 9.07 -10.97 2.75
C CYS A 4 8.08 -10.40 3.78
N ARG A 5 8.14 -10.84 5.03
CA ARG A 5 7.31 -10.32 6.13
C ARG A 5 7.50 -8.82 6.35
N LYS A 6 8.75 -8.35 6.38
CA LYS A 6 9.05 -6.92 6.53
C LYS A 6 8.66 -6.14 5.27
N ALA A 7 8.76 -6.74 4.08
CA ALA A 7 8.35 -6.11 2.83
C ALA A 7 6.83 -5.89 2.78
N THR A 8 6.05 -6.91 3.15
CA THR A 8 4.59 -6.81 3.23
C THR A 8 4.16 -5.82 4.30
N GLN A 9 4.86 -5.76 5.44
CA GLN A 9 4.62 -4.77 6.48
C GLN A 9 4.85 -3.34 5.96
N LEU A 10 6.01 -3.06 5.35
CA LEU A 10 6.29 -1.74 4.76
C LEU A 10 5.30 -1.38 3.64
N LEU A 11 4.84 -2.34 2.85
CA LEU A 11 3.81 -2.13 1.82
C LEU A 11 2.46 -1.74 2.41
N SER A 12 2.11 -2.28 3.58
CA SER A 12 0.92 -1.89 4.34
C SER A 12 1.10 -0.50 4.94
N GLU A 13 2.20 -0.28 5.65
CA GLU A 13 2.50 1.02 6.27
C GLU A 13 2.55 2.14 5.23
N LYS A 14 2.98 1.88 4.00
CA LYS A 14 2.96 2.87 2.91
C LYS A 14 1.55 3.41 2.58
N GLN A 15 0.49 2.69 2.93
CA GLN A 15 -0.89 3.16 2.73
C GLN A 15 -1.30 4.19 3.79
N ASP A 16 -0.77 4.05 5.00
CA ASP A 16 -1.14 4.88 6.15
C ASP A 16 -0.14 6.02 6.39
N ARG A 17 1.14 5.79 6.08
CA ARG A 17 2.25 6.74 6.27
C ARG A 17 3.17 6.80 5.06
N SER A 18 3.90 7.91 4.95
CA SER A 18 5.05 7.97 4.05
C SER A 18 6.21 7.12 4.60
N LEU A 19 6.83 6.33 3.74
CA LEU A 19 8.05 5.58 4.06
C LEU A 19 9.28 6.50 3.99
N ALA A 20 10.27 6.26 4.84
CA ALA A 20 11.56 6.91 4.72
C ALA A 20 12.30 6.44 3.45
N LEU A 21 13.21 7.26 2.91
CA LEU A 21 13.91 6.99 1.65
C LEU A 21 14.72 5.68 1.69
N ASN A 22 15.30 5.35 2.85
CA ASN A 22 15.99 4.07 3.08
C ASN A 22 15.02 2.88 3.03
N GLU A 23 13.85 2.98 3.69
CA GLU A 23 12.81 1.94 3.66
C GLU A 23 12.30 1.73 2.24
N LEU A 24 12.08 2.81 1.50
CA LEU A 24 11.61 2.80 0.12
C LEU A 24 12.61 2.09 -0.81
N THR A 25 13.89 2.44 -0.74
CA THR A 25 14.94 1.85 -1.59
C THR A 25 15.13 0.36 -1.30
N HIS A 26 15.19 -0.04 -0.02
CA HIS A 26 15.25 -1.45 0.35
C HIS A 26 14.02 -2.24 -0.09
N LEU A 27 12.83 -1.64 0.02
CA LEU A 27 11.59 -2.26 -0.45
C LEU A 27 11.59 -2.43 -1.98
N GLN A 28 12.02 -1.41 -2.73
CA GLN A 28 12.11 -1.49 -4.19
C GLN A 28 13.07 -2.59 -4.64
N LEU A 29 14.25 -2.70 -4.04
CA LEU A 29 15.19 -3.78 -4.32
C LEU A 29 14.56 -5.15 -4.07
N HIS A 30 13.85 -5.32 -2.95
CA HIS A 30 13.14 -6.57 -2.64
C HIS A 30 12.03 -6.89 -3.65
N LEU A 31 11.27 -5.88 -4.09
CA LEU A 31 10.22 -6.06 -5.10
C LEU A 31 10.76 -6.49 -6.46
N LEU A 32 11.98 -6.07 -6.83
CA LEU A 32 12.63 -6.49 -8.08
C LEU A 32 12.93 -8.00 -8.09
N MET A 33 13.29 -8.57 -6.94
CA MET A 33 13.67 -9.98 -6.80
C MET A 33 12.53 -10.90 -6.34
N CYS A 34 11.46 -10.37 -5.74
CA CYS A 34 10.35 -11.18 -5.22
C CYS A 34 9.03 -10.90 -5.95
N ILE A 35 8.59 -11.87 -6.76
CA ILE A 35 7.32 -11.80 -7.50
C ILE A 35 6.12 -11.75 -6.54
N SER A 36 6.14 -12.53 -5.46
CA SER A 36 5.05 -12.61 -4.49
C SER A 36 4.80 -11.25 -3.82
N CYS A 37 5.85 -10.58 -3.34
CA CYS A 37 5.73 -9.24 -2.75
C CYS A 37 5.28 -8.20 -3.79
N ARG A 38 5.67 -8.35 -5.06
CA ARG A 38 5.18 -7.49 -6.16
C ARG A 38 3.69 -7.68 -6.42
N ARG A 39 3.17 -8.91 -6.32
CA ARG A 39 1.72 -9.19 -6.42
C ARG A 39 0.98 -8.59 -5.23
N TYR A 40 1.50 -8.75 -4.02
CA TYR A 40 0.93 -8.14 -2.83
C TYR A 40 0.89 -6.61 -2.92
N ALA A 41 1.97 -5.97 -3.39
CA ALA A 41 2.02 -4.52 -3.61
C ALA A 41 0.90 -4.00 -4.52
N LYS A 42 0.54 -4.78 -5.56
CA LYS A 42 -0.60 -4.47 -6.42
C LYS A 42 -1.94 -4.64 -5.69
N GLN A 43 -2.12 -5.74 -4.96
CA GLN A 43 -3.35 -6.04 -4.23
C GLN A 43 -3.68 -4.97 -3.18
N ILE A 44 -2.70 -4.59 -2.35
CA ILE A 44 -2.94 -3.61 -1.30
C ILE A 44 -3.24 -2.21 -1.84
N LYS A 45 -2.68 -1.86 -3.02
CA LYS A 45 -3.03 -0.62 -3.72
C LYS A 45 -4.48 -0.61 -4.20
N VAL A 46 -4.99 -1.75 -4.70
CA VAL A 46 -6.40 -1.87 -5.11
C VAL A 46 -7.32 -1.68 -3.92
N ILE A 47 -7.00 -2.32 -2.78
CA ILE A 47 -7.76 -2.17 -1.54
C ILE A 47 -7.79 -0.70 -1.10
N SER A 48 -6.64 -0.02 -1.08
CA SER A 48 -6.55 1.39 -0.72
C SER A 48 -7.42 2.29 -1.60
N ILE A 49 -7.36 2.12 -2.93
CA ILE A 49 -8.21 2.88 -3.87
C ILE A 49 -9.69 2.63 -3.62
N LEU A 50 -10.10 1.37 -3.44
CA LEU A 50 -11.49 1.03 -3.14
C LEU A 50 -11.93 1.67 -1.83
N SER A 51 -11.14 1.56 -0.76
CA SER A 51 -11.43 2.17 0.54
C SER A 51 -11.56 3.69 0.45
N SER A 52 -10.69 4.37 -0.31
CA SER A 52 -10.81 5.81 -0.55
C SER A 52 -12.08 6.15 -1.32
N LYS A 53 -12.46 5.35 -2.32
CA LYS A 53 -13.70 5.55 -3.08
C LYS A 53 -14.95 5.34 -2.22
N PHE A 54 -14.96 4.34 -1.35
CA PHE A 54 -16.05 4.13 -0.39
C PHE A 54 -16.22 5.32 0.56
N LYS A 55 -15.11 5.90 1.03
CA LYS A 55 -15.15 7.11 1.86
C LYS A 55 -15.79 8.28 1.10
N GLN A 56 -15.39 8.51 -0.14
CA GLN A 56 -15.97 9.56 -0.99
C GLN A 56 -17.46 9.37 -1.22
N LEU A 57 -17.91 8.16 -1.57
CA LEU A 57 -19.34 7.87 -1.75
C LEU A 57 -20.16 8.18 -0.49
N LYS A 58 -19.64 7.82 0.68
CA LYS A 58 -20.30 8.10 1.96
C LYS A 58 -20.35 9.60 2.27
N ASP A 59 -19.28 10.32 1.96
CA ASP A 59 -19.20 11.77 2.16
C ASP A 59 -20.12 12.51 1.16
N ASP A 60 -20.29 11.99 -0.06
CA ASP A 60 -21.21 12.52 -1.08
C ASP A 60 -22.68 12.31 -0.70
N GLU A 61 -23.04 11.15 -0.14
CA GLU A 61 -24.39 10.89 0.39
C GLU A 61 -24.72 11.80 1.59
N LEU A 62 -23.75 12.07 2.47
CA LEU A 62 -23.93 12.93 3.66
C LEU A 62 -24.01 14.43 3.35
N ASN A 63 -23.49 14.89 2.20
CA ASN A 63 -23.50 16.30 1.81
C ASN A 63 -24.66 16.66 0.87
N ASN A 64 -25.50 15.69 0.50
CA ASN A 64 -26.63 15.88 -0.43
C ASN A 64 -28.01 15.77 0.26
N ASP A 65 -28.00 15.72 1.61
CA ASP A 65 -29.11 15.99 2.54
C ASP A 65 -28.90 17.36 3.21
#